data_AF-T1C3N9-F1
#
_entry.id   AF-T1C3N9-F1
#
_cell.length_a   1.000
_cell.length_b   1.000
_cell.length_c   1.000
_cell.angle_alpha   90.00
_cell.angle_beta   90.00
_cell.angle_gamma   90.00
#
_symmetry.space_group_name_H-M   'P 1'
#
loop_
_entity.id
_entity.type
_entity.pdbx_description
1 polymer ?
#
loop_
_entity_poly.entity_id
_entity_poly.type
_entity_poly.pdbx_seq_one_letter_code
_entity_poly.pdbx_strand_id
1 'polypeptide(L)'
;MSEDSVRVEMNGQTFDLGDGAVVIAAITSCTNTSNPAVMLAAGLLAKKAAARGLKAKPWVKTSLAPGSLVVTDYLQKSALLGELEKIGFYLVGYGCTTCIGNSGPLPAEVGKAIAAGDLAVGAVLSGNRNFEGRVHPEVKLNYLASPPLVVAYALAGSLDIDLAHDPLGTGSDGDRCI
;
A
#
# COMPACT_ATOMS: atom_id res chain seq x y z
N MET A 1 -12.25 6.48 -16.65
CA MET A 1 -12.60 7.53 -15.68
C MET A 1 -14.01 7.21 -15.23
N SER A 2 -14.16 6.54 -14.08
CA SER A 2 -15.47 6.33 -13.47
C SER A 2 -16.10 7.69 -13.18
N GLU A 3 -17.39 7.85 -13.46
CA GLU A 3 -18.11 9.13 -13.33
C GLU A 3 -18.29 9.59 -11.87
N ASP A 4 -17.89 8.77 -10.89
CA ASP A 4 -18.09 9.01 -9.46
C ASP A 4 -16.76 9.13 -8.69
N SER A 5 -15.95 10.15 -8.99
CA SER A 5 -14.76 10.50 -8.18
C SER A 5 -15.07 11.64 -7.21
N VAL A 6 -14.67 11.49 -5.94
CA VAL A 6 -14.82 12.50 -4.89
C VAL A 6 -13.52 13.25 -4.68
N ARG A 7 -13.57 14.59 -4.77
CA ARG A 7 -12.42 15.46 -4.51
C ARG A 7 -12.13 15.53 -3.01
N VAL A 8 -10.88 15.25 -2.63
CA VAL A 8 -10.40 15.21 -1.24
C VAL A 8 -9.28 16.22 -1.05
N GLU A 9 -9.35 16.99 0.03
CA GLU A 9 -8.27 17.85 0.49
C GLU A 9 -7.70 17.28 1.79
N MET A 10 -6.42 16.91 1.79
CA MET A 10 -5.75 16.30 2.95
C MET A 10 -4.28 16.72 2.99
N ASN A 11 -3.81 17.18 4.15
CA ASN A 11 -2.41 17.61 4.36
C ASN A 11 -1.91 18.66 3.33
N GLY A 12 -2.78 19.58 2.90
CA GLY A 12 -2.45 20.61 1.90
C GLY A 12 -2.33 20.09 0.47
N GLN A 13 -2.73 18.84 0.21
CA GLN A 13 -2.80 18.25 -1.13
C GLN A 13 -4.26 18.04 -1.52
N THR A 14 -4.56 18.23 -2.80
CA THR A 14 -5.87 17.90 -3.36
C THR A 14 -5.73 16.75 -4.36
N PHE A 15 -6.59 15.75 -4.25
CA PHE A 15 -6.65 14.61 -5.15
C PHE A 15 -8.09 14.12 -5.31
N ASP A 16 -8.34 13.37 -6.37
CA ASP A 16 -9.63 12.72 -6.60
C ASP A 16 -9.55 11.25 -6.17
N LEU A 17 -10.52 10.81 -5.36
CA LEU A 17 -10.65 9.43 -4.91
C LEU A 17 -11.88 8.82 -5.61
N GLY A 18 -11.70 7.72 -6.31
CA GLY A 18 -12.78 7.03 -7.01
C GLY A 18 -12.85 5.55 -6.65
N ASP A 19 -13.79 4.85 -7.28
CA ASP A 19 -13.88 3.40 -7.21
C ASP A 19 -12.55 2.72 -7.59
N GLY A 20 -12.26 1.60 -6.93
CA GLY A 20 -11.02 0.86 -7.13
C GLY A 20 -9.79 1.52 -6.50
N ALA A 21 -9.88 2.70 -5.89
CA ALA A 21 -8.76 3.32 -5.20
C ALA A 21 -8.21 2.41 -4.09
N VAL A 22 -6.90 2.21 -4.07
CA VAL A 22 -6.22 1.47 -3.00
C VAL A 22 -6.06 2.41 -1.81
N VAL A 23 -6.75 2.13 -0.70
CA VAL A 23 -6.69 2.94 0.52
C VAL A 23 -5.90 2.29 1.64
N ILE A 24 -5.62 0.98 1.53
CA ILE A 24 -4.74 0.25 2.45
C ILE A 24 -3.77 -0.60 1.64
N ALA A 25 -2.48 -0.48 1.97
CA ALA A 25 -1.44 -1.34 1.43
C ALA A 25 -0.57 -1.89 2.60
N ALA A 26 -0.72 -3.17 2.93
CA ALA A 26 -0.11 -3.73 4.12
C ALA A 26 0.80 -4.93 3.80
N ILE A 27 2.10 -4.76 4.04
CA ILE A 27 3.02 -5.89 4.13
C ILE A 27 2.89 -6.46 5.55
N THR A 28 2.12 -7.53 5.67
CA THR A 28 1.71 -8.15 6.94
C THR A 28 1.74 -9.68 6.82
N SER A 29 1.31 -10.37 7.89
CA SER A 29 1.18 -11.82 8.01
C SER A 29 2.48 -12.60 8.12
N CYS A 30 2.46 -13.64 8.94
CA CYS A 30 3.53 -14.64 9.03
C CYS A 30 3.72 -15.42 7.73
N THR A 31 2.69 -15.54 6.87
CA THR A 31 2.78 -16.28 5.61
C THR A 31 3.81 -15.70 4.65
N ASN A 32 3.75 -14.38 4.39
CA ASN A 32 4.64 -13.74 3.43
C ASN A 32 5.87 -13.11 4.08
N THR A 33 5.75 -12.59 5.31
CA THR A 33 6.91 -11.96 5.98
C THR A 33 7.97 -12.98 6.40
N SER A 34 7.62 -14.26 6.53
CA SER A 34 8.58 -15.34 6.79
C SER A 34 9.40 -15.75 5.56
N ASN A 35 9.04 -15.29 4.36
CA ASN A 35 9.76 -15.60 3.13
C ASN A 35 10.73 -14.44 2.76
N PRO A 36 12.05 -14.60 2.96
CA PRO A 36 13.01 -13.53 2.68
C PRO A 36 13.03 -13.10 1.21
N ALA A 37 12.77 -14.01 0.27
CA ALA A 37 12.87 -13.70 -1.15
C ALA A 37 11.88 -12.61 -1.57
N VAL A 38 10.61 -12.72 -1.13
CA VAL A 38 9.58 -11.73 -1.47
C VAL A 38 9.73 -10.43 -0.68
N MET A 39 10.25 -10.49 0.55
CA MET A 39 10.53 -9.30 1.35
C MET A 39 11.71 -8.49 0.78
N LEU A 40 12.78 -9.18 0.36
CA LEU A 40 13.90 -8.54 -0.34
C LEU A 40 13.44 -7.99 -1.69
N ALA A 41 12.59 -8.71 -2.44
CA ALA A 41 12.02 -8.20 -3.69
C ALA A 41 11.21 -6.91 -3.47
N ALA A 42 10.38 -6.85 -2.42
CA ALA A 42 9.64 -5.64 -2.06
C ALA A 42 10.59 -4.48 -1.71
N GLY A 43 11.65 -4.75 -0.95
CA GLY A 43 12.67 -3.75 -0.64
C GLY A 43 13.44 -3.25 -1.87
N LEU A 44 13.79 -4.14 -2.80
CA LEU A 44 14.45 -3.76 -4.05
C LEU A 44 13.54 -2.93 -4.96
N LEU A 45 12.25 -3.26 -5.01
CA LEU A 45 11.26 -2.44 -5.72
C LEU A 45 11.15 -1.05 -5.08
N ALA A 46 11.05 -0.99 -3.75
CA ALA A 46 11.02 0.27 -3.00
C ALA A 46 12.27 1.12 -3.26
N LYS A 47 13.46 0.50 -3.28
CA LYS A 47 14.72 1.17 -3.62
C LYS A 47 14.70 1.81 -5.00
N LYS A 48 14.20 1.09 -6.02
CA LYS A 48 14.07 1.63 -7.39
C LYS A 48 13.06 2.78 -7.45
N ALA A 49 11.91 2.61 -6.80
CA ALA A 49 10.87 3.63 -6.74
C ALA A 49 11.35 4.91 -6.02
N ALA A 50 11.98 4.76 -4.86
CA ALA A 50 12.54 5.87 -4.09
C ALA A 50 13.64 6.61 -4.86
N ALA A 51 14.51 5.90 -5.57
CA ALA A 51 15.55 6.51 -6.42
C ALA A 51 14.98 7.36 -7.56
N ARG A 52 13.74 7.08 -7.98
CA ARG A 52 12.98 7.88 -8.96
C ARG A 52 12.08 8.93 -8.30
N GLY A 53 12.12 9.09 -6.98
CA GLY A 53 11.28 10.04 -6.25
C GLY A 53 9.82 9.62 -6.09
N LEU A 54 9.48 8.37 -6.42
CA LEU A 54 8.12 7.85 -6.19
C LEU A 54 7.87 7.61 -4.71
N LYS A 55 6.62 7.79 -4.31
CA LYS A 55 6.08 7.43 -2.99
C LYS A 55 4.68 6.87 -3.15
N ALA A 56 4.20 6.15 -2.13
CA ALA A 56 2.81 5.75 -2.10
C ALA A 56 1.90 6.98 -2.25
N LYS A 57 0.74 6.80 -2.90
CA LYS A 57 -0.23 7.88 -3.06
C LYS A 57 -0.71 8.37 -1.69
N PRO A 58 -1.03 9.68 -1.54
CA PRO A 58 -1.27 10.27 -0.23
C PRO A 58 -2.46 9.64 0.52
N TRP A 59 -3.46 9.12 -0.18
CA TRP A 59 -4.62 8.43 0.42
C TRP A 59 -4.35 6.98 0.85
N VAL A 60 -3.21 6.39 0.45
CA VAL A 60 -2.90 5.00 0.74
C VAL A 60 -2.29 4.90 2.14
N LYS A 61 -2.96 4.17 3.03
CA LYS A 61 -2.41 3.80 4.33
C LYS A 61 -1.46 2.61 4.19
N THR A 62 -0.16 2.89 4.18
CA THR A 62 0.90 1.89 4.10
C THR A 62 1.32 1.36 5.47
N SER A 63 1.71 0.09 5.54
CA SER A 63 2.28 -0.50 6.77
C SER A 63 3.20 -1.67 6.50
N LEU A 64 4.25 -1.80 7.32
CA LEU A 64 5.12 -2.97 7.41
C LEU A 64 4.98 -3.59 8.81
N ALA A 65 4.44 -4.79 8.89
CA ALA A 65 4.24 -5.54 10.12
C ALA A 65 4.81 -6.97 10.01
N PRO A 66 6.12 -7.15 10.27
CA PRO A 66 6.76 -8.45 10.17
C PRO A 66 6.35 -9.41 11.28
N GLY A 67 6.38 -10.71 11.01
CA GLY A 67 6.15 -11.74 12.02
C GLY A 67 7.32 -11.98 12.99
N SER A 68 8.51 -11.45 12.70
CA SER A 68 9.73 -11.68 13.49
C SER A 68 10.75 -10.55 13.32
N LEU A 69 11.59 -10.36 14.33
CA LEU A 69 12.75 -9.45 14.32
C LEU A 69 13.78 -9.80 13.22
N VAL A 70 13.85 -11.07 12.82
CA VAL A 70 14.76 -11.53 11.76
C VAL A 70 14.49 -10.81 10.44
N VAL A 71 13.22 -10.49 10.17
CA VAL A 71 12.81 -9.79 8.94
C VAL A 71 13.40 -8.40 8.88
N THR A 72 13.26 -7.65 9.97
CA THR A 72 13.83 -6.30 10.06
C THR A 72 15.35 -6.32 10.05
N ASP A 73 15.98 -7.33 10.68
CA ASP A 73 17.44 -7.46 10.72
C ASP A 73 18.05 -7.61 9.31
N TYR A 74 17.52 -8.51 8.46
CA TYR A 74 18.06 -8.63 7.10
C TYR A 74 17.68 -7.45 6.21
N LEU A 75 16.51 -6.81 6.40
CA LEU A 75 16.14 -5.60 5.66
C LEU A 75 17.04 -4.41 6.04
N GLN A 76 17.46 -4.30 7.30
CA GLN A 76 18.41 -3.29 7.75
C GLN A 76 19.82 -3.56 7.21
N LYS A 77 20.32 -4.80 7.34
CA LYS A 77 21.65 -5.20 6.84
C LYS A 77 21.79 -5.04 5.33
N SER A 78 20.70 -5.23 4.58
CA SER A 78 20.65 -4.99 3.13
C SER A 78 20.38 -3.53 2.74
N ALA A 79 20.23 -2.63 3.73
CA ALA A 79 19.85 -1.23 3.55
C ALA A 79 18.51 -1.04 2.80
N LEU A 80 17.61 -2.02 2.86
CA LEU A 80 16.29 -1.98 2.21
C LEU A 80 15.19 -1.48 3.14
N LEU A 81 15.36 -1.56 4.46
CA LEU A 81 14.36 -1.02 5.40
C LEU A 81 14.15 0.49 5.19
N GLY A 82 15.24 1.25 5.11
CA GLY A 82 15.15 2.70 4.85
C GLY A 82 14.56 3.03 3.47
N GLU A 83 14.72 2.15 2.48
CA GLU A 83 14.11 2.33 1.15
C GLU A 83 12.58 2.11 1.19
N LEU A 84 12.12 1.14 1.97
CA LEU A 84 10.69 0.93 2.25
C LEU A 84 10.09 2.15 2.98
N GLU A 85 10.79 2.69 3.96
CA GLU A 85 10.34 3.88 4.70
C GLU A 85 10.22 5.12 3.81
N LYS A 86 11.17 5.34 2.88
CA LYS A 86 11.13 6.47 1.92
C LYS A 86 9.85 6.51 1.09
N ILE A 87 9.30 5.35 0.74
CA ILE A 87 8.07 5.22 -0.04
C ILE A 87 6.81 5.08 0.83
N GLY A 88 6.95 5.10 2.17
CA GLY A 88 5.84 5.11 3.13
C GLY A 88 5.63 3.83 3.95
N PHE A 89 6.38 2.76 3.70
CA PHE A 89 6.24 1.49 4.43
C PHE A 89 7.06 1.49 5.72
N TYR A 90 6.54 2.15 6.75
CA TYR A 90 7.14 2.16 8.08
C TYR A 90 6.85 0.88 8.85
N LEU A 91 7.82 0.47 9.68
CA LEU A 91 7.64 -0.59 10.66
C LEU A 91 6.62 -0.14 11.72
N VAL A 92 5.44 -0.75 11.74
CA VAL A 92 4.36 -0.41 12.69
C VAL A 92 4.29 -1.33 13.90
N GLY A 93 5.01 -2.45 13.86
CA GLY A 93 5.09 -3.42 14.96
C GLY A 93 5.30 -4.85 14.48
N TYR A 94 5.47 -5.76 15.43
CA TYR A 94 5.62 -7.19 15.17
C TYR A 94 4.36 -7.93 15.59
N GLY A 95 3.67 -8.56 14.64
CA GLY A 95 2.44 -9.30 14.91
C GLY A 95 1.42 -9.23 13.79
N CYS A 96 0.22 -9.75 14.05
CA CYS A 96 -0.79 -9.99 13.02
C CYS A 96 -1.37 -8.71 12.38
N THR A 97 -1.50 -7.60 13.13
CA THR A 97 -1.93 -6.27 12.63
C THR A 97 -3.08 -6.33 11.61
N THR A 98 -2.92 -5.75 10.42
CA THR A 98 -3.89 -5.72 9.32
C THR A 98 -4.37 -7.12 8.91
N CYS A 99 -3.55 -8.17 9.04
CA CYS A 99 -3.94 -9.54 8.68
C CYS A 99 -5.13 -10.07 9.49
N ILE A 100 -5.36 -9.53 10.69
CA ILE A 100 -6.52 -9.89 11.54
C ILE A 100 -7.56 -8.77 11.66
N GLY A 101 -7.45 -7.73 10.84
CA GLY A 101 -8.36 -6.57 10.89
C GLY A 101 -7.92 -5.44 11.81
N ASN A 102 -6.75 -5.55 12.45
CA ASN A 102 -6.18 -4.46 13.24
C ASN A 102 -5.41 -3.49 12.32
N SER A 103 -6.12 -2.97 11.32
CA SER A 103 -5.63 -2.00 10.34
C SER A 103 -5.65 -0.57 10.86
N GLY A 104 -6.42 -0.29 11.92
CA GLY A 104 -6.60 1.05 12.50
C GLY A 104 -7.34 2.01 11.56
N PRO A 105 -7.67 3.23 12.02
CA PRO A 105 -8.52 4.15 11.25
C PRO A 105 -7.84 4.61 9.96
N LEU A 106 -8.62 4.79 8.90
CA LEU A 106 -8.19 5.55 7.72
C LEU A 106 -8.05 7.05 8.07
N PRO A 107 -7.31 7.84 7.27
CA PRO A 107 -7.37 9.29 7.37
C PRO A 107 -8.83 9.77 7.28
N ALA A 108 -9.21 10.72 8.14
CA ALA A 108 -10.61 11.12 8.28
C ALA A 108 -11.18 11.69 6.97
N GLU A 109 -10.35 12.36 6.20
CA GLU A 109 -10.67 12.93 4.89
C GLU A 109 -10.98 11.83 3.87
N VAL A 110 -10.20 10.74 3.90
CA VAL A 110 -10.39 9.57 3.03
C VAL A 110 -11.67 8.83 3.41
N GLY A 111 -11.90 8.57 4.70
CA GLY A 111 -13.13 7.91 5.17
C GLY A 111 -14.40 8.71 4.84
N LYS A 112 -14.36 10.04 5.01
CA LYS A 112 -15.46 10.94 4.59
C LYS A 112 -15.71 10.86 3.09
N ALA A 113 -14.66 10.82 2.27
CA ALA A 113 -14.80 10.73 0.83
C ALA A 113 -15.41 9.40 0.38
N ILE A 114 -14.97 8.29 0.97
CA ILE A 114 -15.54 6.95 0.74
C ILE A 114 -17.04 6.96 1.04
N ALA A 115 -17.43 7.48 2.21
CA ALA A 115 -18.83 7.53 2.61
C ALA A 115 -19.68 8.48 1.75
N ALA A 116 -19.14 9.65 1.38
CA ALA A 116 -19.86 10.64 0.59
C ALA A 116 -20.11 10.19 -0.86
N GLY A 117 -19.18 9.44 -1.45
CA GLY A 117 -19.32 8.91 -2.81
C GLY A 117 -19.82 7.47 -2.90
N ASP A 118 -20.13 6.82 -1.77
CA ASP A 118 -20.40 5.36 -1.70
C ASP A 118 -19.34 4.49 -2.40
N LEU A 119 -18.08 4.93 -2.35
CA LEU A 119 -17.00 4.40 -3.19
C LEU A 119 -16.66 2.94 -2.84
N ALA A 120 -16.47 2.11 -3.87
CA ALA A 120 -15.93 0.76 -3.78
C ALA A 120 -14.39 0.79 -3.77
N VAL A 121 -13.80 1.13 -2.62
CA VAL A 121 -12.35 1.18 -2.44
C VAL A 121 -11.73 -0.18 -2.05
N GLY A 122 -10.41 -0.27 -2.22
CA GLY A 122 -9.62 -1.48 -2.09
C GLY A 122 -8.54 -1.48 -1.01
N ALA A 123 -8.28 -2.66 -0.45
CA ALA A 123 -7.07 -2.96 0.31
C ALA A 123 -6.25 -4.05 -0.39
N VAL A 124 -4.93 -3.86 -0.42
CA VAL A 124 -3.98 -4.87 -0.91
C VAL A 124 -3.07 -5.27 0.24
N LEU A 125 -3.02 -6.56 0.56
CA LEU A 125 -2.26 -7.04 1.71
C LEU A 125 -1.55 -8.35 1.42
N SER A 126 -0.38 -8.55 2.03
CA SER A 126 0.34 -9.82 1.98
C SER A 126 -0.16 -10.85 3.00
N GLY A 127 -1.46 -10.79 3.30
CA GLY A 127 -2.18 -11.67 4.21
C GLY A 127 -2.52 -13.04 3.62
N ASN A 128 -3.45 -13.73 4.28
CA ASN A 128 -4.00 -15.02 3.82
C ASN A 128 -5.54 -15.07 3.79
N ARG A 129 -6.23 -14.01 4.22
CA ARG A 129 -7.68 -13.88 4.21
C ARG A 129 -8.07 -12.46 3.81
N ASN A 130 -9.14 -12.35 3.03
CA ASN A 130 -9.60 -11.11 2.41
C ASN A 130 -11.14 -10.99 2.40
N PHE A 131 -11.82 -11.56 3.39
CA PHE A 131 -13.27 -11.41 3.52
C PHE A 131 -13.65 -9.94 3.75
N GLU A 132 -14.79 -9.54 3.21
CA GLU A 132 -15.37 -8.22 3.45
C GLU A 132 -15.52 -7.95 4.95
N GLY A 133 -15.22 -6.72 5.38
CA GLY A 133 -15.26 -6.31 6.79
C GLY A 133 -14.16 -6.92 7.68
N ARG A 134 -13.37 -7.89 7.19
CA ARG A 134 -12.28 -8.49 7.97
C ARG A 134 -11.04 -7.60 8.03
N VAL A 135 -10.69 -6.93 6.94
CA VAL A 135 -9.46 -6.11 6.85
C VAL A 135 -9.70 -4.72 7.43
N HIS A 136 -10.76 -4.05 6.99
CA HIS A 136 -11.18 -2.74 7.47
C HIS A 136 -12.68 -2.56 7.18
N PRO A 137 -13.48 -1.93 8.07
CA PRO A 137 -14.93 -1.78 7.89
C PRO A 137 -15.31 -0.90 6.69
N GLU A 138 -14.51 0.12 6.37
CA GLU A 138 -14.74 1.03 5.25
C GLU A 138 -14.25 0.50 3.88
N VAL A 139 -13.75 -0.75 3.80
CA VAL A 139 -13.15 -1.30 2.58
C VAL A 139 -13.92 -2.53 2.09
N LYS A 140 -14.55 -2.39 0.92
CA LYS A 140 -15.37 -3.43 0.28
C LYS A 140 -14.49 -4.45 -0.47
N LEU A 141 -13.42 -3.99 -1.13
CA LEU A 141 -12.58 -4.84 -1.99
C LEU A 141 -11.26 -5.19 -1.29
N ASN A 142 -10.92 -6.47 -1.16
CA ASN A 142 -9.69 -6.89 -0.47
C ASN A 142 -8.93 -7.92 -1.30
N TYR A 143 -7.65 -7.65 -1.58
CA TYR A 143 -6.80 -8.49 -2.45
C TYR A 143 -5.57 -8.99 -1.72
N LEU A 144 -5.35 -10.30 -1.81
CA LEU A 144 -4.13 -10.94 -1.34
C LEU A 144 -3.07 -10.86 -2.43
N ALA A 145 -1.92 -10.30 -2.10
CA ALA A 145 -0.82 -10.14 -3.06
C ALA A 145 0.54 -10.41 -2.41
N SER A 146 1.56 -10.66 -3.21
CA SER A 146 2.92 -10.76 -2.70
C SER A 146 3.42 -9.39 -2.20
N PRO A 147 4.35 -9.32 -1.23
CA PRO A 147 4.93 -8.07 -0.76
C PRO A 147 5.37 -7.06 -1.86
N PRO A 148 6.03 -7.46 -2.97
CA PRO A 148 6.35 -6.50 -4.03
C PRO A 148 5.11 -5.96 -4.75
N LEU A 149 4.07 -6.77 -4.94
CA LEU A 149 2.81 -6.29 -5.51
C LEU A 149 2.08 -5.33 -4.57
N VAL A 150 2.12 -5.55 -3.25
CA VAL A 150 1.60 -4.58 -2.27
C VAL A 150 2.29 -3.23 -2.44
N VAL A 151 3.61 -3.21 -2.63
CA VAL A 151 4.37 -1.98 -2.92
C VAL A 151 3.92 -1.35 -4.24
N ALA A 152 3.81 -2.13 -5.32
CA ALA A 152 3.38 -1.61 -6.62
C ALA A 152 1.99 -0.95 -6.57
N TYR A 153 1.01 -1.61 -5.95
CA TYR A 153 -0.34 -1.07 -5.78
C TYR A 153 -0.38 0.15 -4.87
N ALA A 154 0.51 0.27 -3.88
CA ALA A 154 0.61 1.47 -3.07
C ALA A 154 1.13 2.68 -3.86
N LEU A 155 2.08 2.45 -4.76
CA LEU A 155 2.64 3.49 -5.65
C LEU A 155 1.60 3.94 -6.69
N ALA A 156 0.91 2.98 -7.30
CA ALA A 156 -0.16 3.24 -8.27
C ALA A 156 -1.38 3.94 -7.61
N GLY A 157 -1.81 3.43 -6.46
CA GLY A 157 -2.97 3.90 -5.70
C GLY A 157 -4.33 3.49 -6.27
N SER A 158 -4.37 2.59 -7.26
CA SER A 158 -5.58 2.08 -7.89
C SER A 158 -5.47 0.57 -8.13
N LEU A 159 -6.59 -0.14 -8.01
CA LEU A 159 -6.76 -1.53 -8.45
C LEU A 159 -7.00 -1.62 -9.97
N ASP A 160 -7.52 -0.55 -10.56
CA ASP A 160 -7.74 -0.40 -12.00
C ASP A 160 -6.44 0.10 -12.66
N ILE A 161 -5.41 -0.75 -12.64
CA ILE A 161 -4.12 -0.52 -13.28
C ILE A 161 -3.63 -1.81 -13.93
N ASP A 162 -3.17 -1.71 -15.18
CA ASP A 162 -2.45 -2.80 -15.83
C ASP A 162 -0.96 -2.71 -15.49
N LEU A 163 -0.53 -3.41 -14.43
CA LEU A 163 0.86 -3.41 -13.98
C LEU A 163 1.89 -3.86 -15.04
N ALA A 164 1.45 -4.48 -16.14
CA ALA A 164 2.36 -4.88 -17.22
C ALA A 164 2.63 -3.74 -18.22
N HIS A 165 1.75 -2.76 -18.32
CA HIS A 165 1.77 -1.74 -19.37
C HIS A 165 1.67 -0.30 -18.84
N ASP A 166 1.06 -0.11 -17.68
CA ASP A 166 0.85 1.19 -17.06
C ASP A 166 1.98 1.54 -16.09
N PRO A 167 2.37 2.82 -16.02
CA PRO A 167 3.36 3.28 -15.06
C PRO A 167 2.79 3.28 -13.65
N LEU A 168 3.63 2.92 -12.68
CA LEU A 168 3.36 3.08 -11.26
C LEU A 168 3.31 4.55 -10.84
N GLY A 169 3.98 5.42 -11.60
CA GLY A 169 3.98 6.86 -11.37
C GLY A 169 4.92 7.60 -12.32
N THR A 170 5.01 8.91 -12.11
CA THR A 170 5.97 9.77 -12.82
C THR A 170 7.13 10.06 -11.89
N GLY A 171 8.35 9.77 -12.34
CA GLY A 171 9.56 10.04 -11.59
C GLY A 171 9.85 11.53 -11.47
N SER A 172 10.77 11.89 -10.58
CA SER A 172 11.23 13.27 -10.40
C SER A 172 11.91 13.88 -11.63
N ASP A 173 12.38 13.03 -12.54
CA ASP A 173 12.92 13.36 -13.86
C ASP A 173 11.83 13.61 -14.92
N GLY A 174 10.56 13.36 -14.60
CA GLY A 174 9.43 13.42 -15.53
C GLY A 174 9.18 12.11 -16.29
N ASP A 175 10.01 11.08 -16.09
CA ASP A 175 9.88 9.82 -16.80
C ASP A 175 8.79 8.93 -16.19
N ARG A 176 8.08 8.19 -17.06
CA ARG A 176 7.10 7.17 -16.65
C ARG A 176 7.84 5.97 -16.06
N CYS A 177 7.57 5.66 -14.79
CA CYS A 177 8.17 4.52 -14.12
C CYS A 177 7.28 3.29 -14.30
N ILE A 178 7.69 2.39 -15.19
CA ILE A 178 7.08 1.07 -15.43
C ILE A 178 7.81 0.03 -14.56
#